data_AF-A0A951HDV9-F1
#
_entry.id   AF-A0A951HDV9-F1
#
_cell.length_a   1.000
_cell.length_b   1.000
_cell.length_c   1.000
_cell.angle_alpha   90.00
_cell.angle_beta   90.00
_cell.angle_gamma   90.00
#
_symmetry.space_group_name_H-M   'P 1'
#
loop_
_entity.id
_entity.type
_entity.pdbx_description
1 polymer ?
#
loop_
_entity_poly.entity_id
_entity_poly.type
_entity_poly.pdbx_seq_one_letter_code
_entity_poly.pdbx_strand_id
1 'polypeptide(L)'
;MQQEIMAAFGTLPVPAADQLLGPSRGDEAGEQLIQQALAGQRWQALGAAYLQERWPYFCYLSNAGFRYYLPALLMNCLDNFTPENKLLHSTVYFLTPSYWSLYFRGADEVSEYQTSLFTEAQYKAVCSFLGLVFDQQPYLKMLAAKALKWGWNRYEHTALVRCRDFYRDLYHYQYPPSSDPTVASLVAQIRAAFANTPYPGDDQLCGSSQGDEPAEYALEFRDLNWQTIHPDFLAYHYAALSFFTEAGFRYFLPAFLIAEVMGTDSNANPVFHLTHGLVPDKTQQIREQLMASGALPEDVVQQMRQNEERATYDWQQIALDKFSHFNGEERKAIVAYLQYAADEYSMDDINRALESYWLKPPP
;
A
#
# COMPACT_ATOMS: atom_id res chain seq x y z
N MET A 1 -13.10 0.47 -26.17
CA MET A 1 -13.28 -0.17 -24.86
C MET A 1 -14.61 -0.90 -24.72
N GLN A 2 -15.77 -0.22 -24.64
CA GLN A 2 -17.06 -0.92 -24.43
C GLN A 2 -17.37 -2.00 -25.49
N GLN A 3 -17.13 -1.70 -26.77
CA GLN A 3 -17.27 -2.68 -27.86
C GLN A 3 -16.31 -3.87 -27.73
N GLU A 4 -15.10 -3.64 -27.23
CA GLU A 4 -14.08 -4.67 -27.01
C GLU A 4 -14.50 -5.61 -25.88
N ILE A 5 -15.01 -5.06 -24.77
CA ILE A 5 -15.58 -5.84 -23.67
C ILE A 5 -16.78 -6.67 -24.17
N MET A 6 -17.70 -6.06 -24.92
CA MET A 6 -18.83 -6.79 -25.50
C MET A 6 -18.39 -7.92 -26.44
N ALA A 7 -17.40 -7.68 -27.29
CA ALA A 7 -16.87 -8.71 -28.18
C ALA A 7 -16.20 -9.86 -27.41
N ALA A 8 -15.49 -9.56 -26.32
CA ALA A 8 -14.76 -10.56 -25.54
C ALA A 8 -15.64 -11.37 -24.57
N PHE A 9 -16.68 -10.75 -23.99
CA PHE A 9 -17.50 -11.36 -22.93
C PHE A 9 -18.97 -11.60 -23.31
N GLY A 10 -19.45 -11.05 -24.42
CA GLY A 10 -20.87 -11.00 -24.76
C GLY A 10 -21.55 -12.36 -24.94
N THR A 11 -20.79 -13.42 -25.21
CA THR A 11 -21.29 -14.77 -25.48
C THR A 11 -21.08 -15.76 -24.32
N LEU A 12 -20.62 -15.29 -23.15
CA LEU A 12 -20.42 -16.16 -22.00
C LEU A 12 -21.75 -16.79 -21.53
N PRO A 13 -21.78 -18.11 -21.27
CA PRO A 13 -22.95 -18.75 -20.67
C PRO A 13 -23.12 -18.28 -19.23
N VAL A 14 -24.37 -18.14 -18.79
CA VAL A 14 -24.69 -17.83 -17.38
C VAL A 14 -24.21 -19.00 -16.52
N PRO A 15 -23.39 -18.77 -15.48
CA PRO A 15 -22.97 -19.82 -14.55
C PRO A 15 -24.18 -20.46 -13.87
N ALA A 16 -24.08 -21.75 -13.55
CA ALA A 16 -25.07 -22.40 -12.70
C ALA A 16 -25.05 -21.78 -11.28
N ALA A 17 -26.17 -21.87 -10.56
CA ALA A 17 -26.31 -21.19 -9.26
C ALA A 17 -25.32 -21.70 -8.18
N ASP A 18 -24.90 -22.97 -8.28
CA ASP A 18 -23.89 -23.61 -7.44
C ASP A 18 -22.45 -23.27 -7.86
N GLN A 19 -22.27 -22.66 -9.04
CA GLN A 19 -20.99 -22.17 -9.55
C GLN A 19 -20.84 -20.65 -9.37
N LEU A 20 -21.82 -19.97 -8.79
CA LEU A 20 -21.83 -18.51 -8.70
C LEU A 20 -20.88 -17.99 -7.61
N LEU A 21 -20.85 -18.65 -6.45
CA LEU A 21 -20.15 -18.19 -5.26
C LEU A 21 -19.02 -19.14 -4.84
N GLY A 22 -17.98 -18.57 -4.24
CA GLY A 22 -16.96 -19.29 -3.49
C GLY A 22 -17.33 -19.37 -2.00
N PRO A 23 -16.62 -20.20 -1.21
CA PRO A 23 -16.87 -20.28 0.23
C PRO A 23 -16.45 -18.98 0.94
N SER A 24 -17.36 -18.29 1.64
CA SER A 24 -17.02 -17.20 2.56
C SER A 24 -16.57 -17.75 3.91
N ARG A 25 -15.77 -16.95 4.62
CA ARG A 25 -15.37 -17.22 5.99
C ARG A 25 -16.34 -16.55 6.97
N GLY A 26 -17.61 -16.97 6.95
CA GLY A 26 -18.57 -16.66 8.01
C GLY A 26 -19.53 -15.48 7.76
N ASP A 27 -19.74 -15.05 6.52
CA ASP A 27 -20.82 -14.10 6.15
C ASP A 27 -21.87 -14.77 5.25
N GLU A 28 -22.57 -15.75 5.81
CA GLU A 28 -23.63 -16.49 5.09
C GLU A 28 -24.77 -15.57 4.62
N ALA A 29 -25.04 -14.47 5.34
CA ALA A 29 -26.09 -13.53 4.97
C ALA A 29 -25.70 -12.74 3.70
N GLY A 30 -24.47 -12.22 3.63
CA GLY A 30 -23.95 -11.56 2.43
C GLY A 30 -23.90 -12.48 1.22
N GLU A 31 -23.48 -13.73 1.40
CA GLU A 31 -23.51 -14.75 0.35
C GLU A 31 -24.92 -14.98 -0.20
N GLN A 32 -25.90 -15.25 0.68
CA GLN A 32 -27.27 -15.53 0.25
C GLN A 32 -27.88 -14.34 -0.50
N LEU A 33 -27.62 -13.12 -0.03
CA LEU A 33 -28.07 -11.90 -0.69
C LEU A 33 -27.54 -11.81 -2.13
N ILE A 34 -26.23 -11.98 -2.33
CA ILE A 34 -25.65 -11.86 -3.67
C ILE A 34 -26.00 -13.05 -4.56
N GLN A 35 -26.15 -14.25 -4.00
CA GLN A 35 -26.59 -15.44 -4.73
C GLN A 35 -27.98 -15.21 -5.33
N GLN A 36 -28.94 -14.79 -4.50
CA GLN A 36 -30.31 -14.53 -4.94
C GLN A 36 -30.37 -13.40 -5.96
N ALA A 37 -29.54 -12.37 -5.78
CA ALA A 37 -29.56 -11.19 -6.62
C ALA A 37 -28.94 -11.44 -8.02
N LEU A 38 -27.96 -12.33 -8.12
CA LEU A 38 -27.30 -12.64 -9.40
C LEU A 38 -27.82 -13.92 -10.08
N ALA A 39 -28.41 -14.87 -9.36
CA ALA A 39 -28.84 -16.15 -9.93
C ALA A 39 -29.71 -15.98 -11.19
N GLY A 40 -29.25 -16.55 -12.31
CA GLY A 40 -29.93 -16.48 -13.60
C GLY A 40 -29.88 -15.12 -14.31
N GLN A 41 -29.28 -14.09 -13.70
CA GLN A 41 -29.19 -12.75 -14.28
C GLN A 41 -28.10 -12.68 -15.36
N ARG A 42 -28.42 -11.97 -16.44
CA ARG A 42 -27.42 -11.59 -17.44
C ARG A 42 -26.61 -10.41 -16.96
N TRP A 43 -25.29 -10.47 -17.11
CA TRP A 43 -24.42 -9.38 -16.68
C TRP A 43 -24.77 -8.06 -17.40
N GLN A 44 -25.25 -8.13 -18.66
CA GLN A 44 -25.70 -6.97 -19.43
C GLN A 44 -26.94 -6.29 -18.86
N ALA A 45 -27.71 -6.98 -18.01
CA ALA A 45 -28.90 -6.42 -17.37
C ALA A 45 -28.60 -5.69 -16.06
N LEU A 46 -27.35 -5.76 -15.56
CA LEU A 46 -26.95 -5.12 -14.31
C LEU A 46 -26.61 -3.65 -14.53
N GLY A 47 -27.48 -2.75 -14.06
CA GLY A 47 -27.29 -1.30 -14.15
C GLY A 47 -26.39 -0.72 -13.04
N ALA A 48 -25.96 0.52 -13.24
CA ALA A 48 -25.01 1.20 -12.36
C ALA A 48 -25.48 1.30 -10.91
N ALA A 49 -26.74 1.68 -10.68
CA ALA A 49 -27.30 1.79 -9.33
C ALA A 49 -27.26 0.45 -8.58
N TYR A 50 -27.55 -0.65 -9.28
CA TYR A 50 -27.50 -1.99 -8.71
C TYR A 50 -26.08 -2.37 -8.28
N LEU A 51 -25.08 -2.11 -9.13
CA LEU A 51 -23.69 -2.44 -8.85
C LEU A 51 -23.08 -1.55 -7.77
N GLN A 52 -23.40 -0.25 -7.74
CA GLN A 52 -22.91 0.68 -6.70
C GLN A 52 -23.33 0.25 -5.29
N GLU A 53 -24.53 -0.29 -5.13
CA GLU A 53 -25.03 -0.73 -3.83
C GLU A 53 -24.45 -2.10 -3.42
N ARG A 54 -24.05 -2.93 -4.39
CA ARG A 54 -23.76 -4.36 -4.17
C ARG A 54 -22.33 -4.80 -4.49
N TRP A 55 -21.47 -3.90 -4.97
CA TRP A 55 -20.08 -4.25 -5.27
C TRP A 55 -19.31 -4.89 -4.11
N PRO A 56 -19.55 -4.58 -2.81
CA PRO A 56 -18.80 -5.23 -1.73
C PRO A 56 -19.01 -6.75 -1.72
N TYR A 57 -20.20 -7.23 -2.12
CA TYR A 57 -20.53 -8.65 -2.14
C TYR A 57 -19.92 -9.40 -3.34
N PHE A 58 -19.29 -8.71 -4.29
CA PHE A 58 -18.62 -9.36 -5.42
C PHE A 58 -17.35 -10.10 -4.97
N CYS A 59 -16.84 -9.83 -3.76
CA CYS A 59 -15.78 -10.63 -3.14
C CYS A 59 -16.19 -12.10 -2.90
N TYR A 60 -17.49 -12.42 -2.89
CA TYR A 60 -18.01 -13.77 -2.73
C TYR A 60 -18.13 -14.56 -4.03
N LEU A 61 -17.89 -13.93 -5.19
CA LEU A 61 -17.98 -14.63 -6.47
C LEU A 61 -16.94 -15.75 -6.56
N SER A 62 -17.35 -16.90 -7.08
CA SER A 62 -16.42 -17.94 -7.50
C SER A 62 -15.58 -17.44 -8.69
N ASN A 63 -14.55 -18.18 -9.09
CA ASN A 63 -13.80 -17.85 -10.30
C ASN A 63 -14.68 -17.82 -11.58
N ALA A 64 -15.71 -18.67 -11.65
CA ALA A 64 -16.66 -18.68 -12.76
C ALA A 64 -17.64 -17.50 -12.67
N GLY A 65 -18.15 -17.20 -11.47
CA GLY A 65 -19.02 -16.05 -11.21
C GLY A 65 -18.30 -14.73 -11.50
N PHE A 66 -17.06 -14.58 -11.03
CA PHE A 66 -16.21 -13.42 -11.24
C PHE A 66 -15.98 -13.17 -12.73
N ARG A 67 -15.52 -14.20 -13.47
CA ARG A 67 -15.30 -14.10 -14.92
C ARG A 67 -16.57 -13.67 -15.67
N TYR A 68 -17.74 -14.16 -15.26
CA TYR A 68 -19.00 -13.84 -15.92
C TYR A 68 -19.52 -12.44 -15.61
N TYR A 69 -19.42 -11.96 -14.36
CA TYR A 69 -19.96 -10.65 -13.94
C TYR A 69 -18.96 -9.50 -14.02
N LEU A 70 -17.65 -9.75 -14.11
CA LEU A 70 -16.62 -8.72 -14.33
C LEU A 70 -16.98 -7.74 -15.46
N PRO A 71 -17.41 -8.15 -16.67
CA PRO A 71 -17.75 -7.19 -17.73
C PRO A 71 -18.85 -6.19 -17.33
N ALA A 72 -19.78 -6.54 -16.43
CA ALA A 72 -20.75 -5.57 -15.91
C ALA A 72 -20.07 -4.47 -15.09
N LEU A 73 -19.11 -4.84 -14.22
CA LEU A 73 -18.32 -3.87 -13.46
C LEU A 73 -17.52 -2.95 -14.40
N LEU A 74 -16.81 -3.54 -15.36
CA LEU A 74 -15.99 -2.78 -16.31
C LEU A 74 -16.84 -1.79 -17.14
N MET A 75 -17.97 -2.24 -17.68
CA MET A 75 -18.85 -1.40 -18.50
C MET A 75 -19.43 -0.23 -17.70
N ASN A 76 -19.92 -0.50 -16.48
CA ASN A 76 -20.49 0.54 -15.63
C ASN A 76 -19.42 1.52 -15.10
N CYS A 77 -18.18 1.06 -14.91
CA CYS A 77 -17.06 1.96 -14.63
C CYS A 77 -16.81 2.93 -15.79
N LEU A 78 -16.92 2.46 -17.04
CA LEU A 78 -16.74 3.31 -18.23
C LEU A 78 -17.87 4.33 -18.41
N ASP A 79 -19.10 3.98 -18.04
CA ASP A 79 -20.25 4.91 -18.09
C ASP A 79 -20.14 6.05 -17.06
N ASN A 80 -19.42 5.83 -15.95
CA ASN A 80 -19.18 6.83 -14.91
C ASN A 80 -17.70 6.90 -14.52
N PHE A 81 -16.86 7.31 -15.47
CA PHE A 81 -15.40 7.23 -15.33
C PHE A 81 -14.80 8.46 -14.62
N THR A 82 -15.11 8.64 -13.34
CA THR A 82 -14.63 9.77 -12.52
C THR A 82 -13.88 9.28 -11.27
N PRO A 83 -12.99 10.11 -10.68
CA PRO A 83 -12.26 9.76 -9.46
C PRO A 83 -13.16 9.44 -8.25
N GLU A 84 -14.35 10.03 -8.18
CA GLU A 84 -15.30 9.87 -7.07
C GLU A 84 -16.10 8.56 -7.18
N ASN A 85 -15.97 7.84 -8.29
CA ASN A 85 -16.68 6.59 -8.50
C ASN A 85 -16.07 5.47 -7.64
N LYS A 86 -16.72 5.17 -6.51
CA LYS A 86 -16.34 4.06 -5.62
C LYS A 86 -16.28 2.71 -6.33
N LEU A 87 -17.20 2.46 -7.27
CA LEU A 87 -17.20 1.24 -8.08
C LEU A 87 -15.91 1.10 -8.90
N LEU A 88 -15.38 2.21 -9.41
CA LEU A 88 -14.13 2.22 -10.19
C LEU A 88 -12.96 1.80 -9.31
N HIS A 89 -12.78 2.43 -8.15
CA HIS A 89 -11.74 2.05 -7.19
C HIS A 89 -11.85 0.56 -6.82
N SER A 90 -13.03 0.10 -6.40
CA SER A 90 -13.22 -1.28 -5.99
C SER A 90 -13.04 -2.29 -7.12
N THR A 91 -13.41 -1.94 -8.35
CA THR A 91 -13.20 -2.80 -9.51
C THR A 91 -11.71 -2.97 -9.79
N VAL A 92 -10.92 -1.89 -9.73
CA VAL A 92 -9.46 -1.98 -9.90
C VAL A 92 -8.82 -2.78 -8.76
N TYR A 93 -9.29 -2.58 -7.52
CA TYR A 93 -8.85 -3.36 -6.36
C TYR A 93 -9.17 -4.86 -6.50
N PHE A 94 -10.35 -5.25 -7.01
CA PHE A 94 -10.65 -6.66 -7.29
C PHE A 94 -9.80 -7.28 -8.40
N LEU A 95 -9.16 -6.45 -9.23
CA LEU A 95 -8.26 -6.90 -10.28
C LEU A 95 -6.81 -7.02 -9.79
N THR A 96 -6.49 -6.58 -8.58
CA THR A 96 -5.17 -6.79 -7.98
C THR A 96 -5.08 -8.15 -7.28
N PRO A 97 -3.99 -8.90 -7.47
CA PRO A 97 -3.74 -10.12 -6.68
C PRO A 97 -3.50 -9.78 -5.20
N SER A 98 -3.57 -10.77 -4.32
CA SER A 98 -3.18 -10.67 -2.91
C SER A 98 -1.68 -10.43 -2.79
N TYR A 99 -1.29 -9.29 -2.26
CA TYR A 99 0.11 -8.98 -2.03
C TYR A 99 0.73 -9.89 -0.97
N TRP A 100 -0.05 -10.28 0.04
CA TRP A 100 0.34 -11.26 1.04
C TRP A 100 0.74 -12.58 0.40
N SER A 101 -0.07 -13.10 -0.53
CA SER A 101 0.23 -14.37 -1.21
C SER A 101 1.46 -14.24 -2.09
N LEU A 102 1.57 -13.17 -2.87
CA LEU A 102 2.75 -12.91 -3.70
C LEU A 102 4.04 -12.76 -2.88
N TYR A 103 3.99 -12.07 -1.75
CA TYR A 103 5.18 -11.86 -0.93
C TYR A 103 5.57 -13.14 -0.18
N PHE A 104 4.66 -13.74 0.59
CA PHE A 104 4.98 -14.85 1.51
C PHE A 104 4.94 -16.23 0.86
N ARG A 105 4.21 -16.41 -0.25
CA ARG A 105 4.14 -17.69 -0.97
C ARG A 105 4.83 -17.67 -2.32
N GLY A 106 5.24 -16.49 -2.81
CA GLY A 106 5.84 -16.31 -4.12
C GLY A 106 4.84 -16.31 -5.29
N ALA A 107 3.57 -16.62 -5.01
CA ALA A 107 2.50 -16.67 -6.00
C ALA A 107 1.13 -16.45 -5.34
N ASP A 108 0.19 -15.89 -6.11
CA ASP A 108 -1.23 -15.89 -5.77
C ASP A 108 -1.95 -16.92 -6.66
N GLU A 109 -1.92 -18.18 -6.25
CA GLU A 109 -2.52 -19.30 -7.00
C GLU A 109 -4.01 -19.08 -7.29
N VAL A 110 -4.73 -18.37 -6.41
CA VAL A 110 -6.16 -18.07 -6.61
C VAL A 110 -6.32 -17.09 -7.77
N SER A 111 -5.57 -15.99 -7.76
CA SER A 111 -5.59 -15.01 -8.86
C SER A 111 -5.04 -15.59 -10.17
N GLU A 112 -3.97 -16.38 -10.11
CA GLU A 112 -3.40 -17.06 -11.29
C GLU A 112 -4.40 -18.02 -11.92
N TYR A 113 -5.09 -18.83 -11.12
CA TYR A 113 -6.14 -19.72 -11.60
C TYR A 113 -7.33 -18.92 -12.14
N GLN A 114 -7.80 -17.90 -11.42
CA GLN A 114 -8.90 -17.05 -11.85
C GLN A 114 -8.63 -16.40 -13.21
N THR A 115 -7.48 -15.76 -13.38
CA THR A 115 -7.05 -15.13 -14.64
C THR A 115 -6.79 -16.18 -15.73
N SER A 116 -6.45 -17.42 -15.37
CA SER A 116 -6.29 -18.51 -16.35
C SER A 116 -7.55 -18.93 -17.07
N LEU A 117 -8.72 -18.66 -16.48
CA LEU A 117 -9.99 -18.97 -17.10
C LEU A 117 -10.33 -18.02 -18.26
N PHE A 118 -9.62 -16.89 -18.39
CA PHE A 118 -9.88 -15.90 -19.41
C PHE A 118 -9.27 -16.33 -20.75
N THR A 119 -10.05 -16.18 -21.82
CA THR A 119 -9.47 -16.22 -23.17
C THR A 119 -8.52 -15.04 -23.37
N GLU A 120 -7.62 -15.12 -24.34
CA GLU A 120 -6.72 -14.00 -24.66
C GLU A 120 -7.47 -12.70 -24.94
N ALA A 121 -8.60 -12.75 -25.65
CA ALA A 121 -9.43 -11.57 -25.93
C ALA A 121 -10.03 -10.96 -24.65
N GLN A 122 -10.52 -11.81 -23.74
CA GLN A 122 -11.06 -11.37 -22.44
C GLN A 122 -9.98 -10.75 -21.56
N TYR A 123 -8.81 -11.38 -21.53
CA TYR A 123 -7.67 -10.90 -20.78
C TYR A 123 -7.20 -9.52 -21.28
N LYS A 124 -7.02 -9.38 -22.60
CA LYS A 124 -6.62 -8.11 -23.21
C LYS A 124 -7.67 -7.02 -22.99
N ALA A 125 -8.95 -7.32 -23.02
CA ALA A 125 -9.99 -6.34 -22.68
C ALA A 125 -9.86 -5.81 -21.23
N VAL A 126 -9.44 -6.65 -20.28
CA VAL A 126 -9.14 -6.21 -18.90
C VAL A 126 -7.87 -5.36 -18.87
N CYS A 127 -6.80 -5.77 -19.57
CA CYS A 127 -5.58 -4.95 -19.70
C CYS A 127 -5.86 -3.59 -20.34
N SER A 128 -6.74 -3.52 -21.34
CA SER A 128 -7.20 -2.28 -21.98
C SER A 128 -7.90 -1.39 -20.96
N PHE A 129 -8.82 -1.93 -20.16
CA PHE A 129 -9.48 -1.20 -19.08
C PHE A 129 -8.47 -0.66 -18.04
N LEU A 130 -7.58 -1.51 -17.52
CA LEU A 130 -6.56 -1.10 -16.57
C LEU A 130 -5.62 -0.04 -17.15
N GLY A 131 -5.26 -0.16 -18.43
CA GLY A 131 -4.49 0.86 -19.14
C GLY A 131 -5.21 2.21 -19.23
N LEU A 132 -6.52 2.21 -19.45
CA LEU A 132 -7.32 3.43 -19.44
C LEU A 132 -7.35 4.08 -18.04
N VAL A 133 -7.54 3.29 -16.99
CA VAL A 133 -7.47 3.77 -15.59
C VAL A 133 -6.08 4.36 -15.32
N PHE A 134 -5.03 3.64 -15.69
CA PHE A 134 -3.66 4.08 -15.53
C PHE A 134 -3.38 5.43 -16.23
N ASP A 135 -3.91 5.64 -17.43
CA ASP A 135 -3.66 6.85 -18.21
C ASP A 135 -4.51 8.06 -17.75
N GLN A 136 -5.73 7.82 -17.25
CA GLN A 136 -6.73 8.89 -17.05
C GLN A 136 -7.18 9.10 -15.61
N GLN A 137 -6.78 8.23 -14.66
CA GLN A 137 -7.18 8.31 -13.25
C GLN A 137 -5.93 8.43 -12.36
N PRO A 138 -5.39 9.63 -12.12
CA PRO A 138 -4.16 9.83 -11.35
C PRO A 138 -4.17 9.14 -9.98
N TYR A 139 -5.29 9.21 -9.25
CA TYR A 139 -5.45 8.59 -7.92
C TYR A 139 -5.44 7.07 -7.95
N LEU A 140 -5.82 6.45 -9.08
CA LEU A 140 -5.84 4.99 -9.25
C LEU A 140 -4.68 4.48 -10.09
N LYS A 141 -3.81 5.37 -10.59
CA LYS A 141 -2.73 5.03 -11.51
C LYS A 141 -1.82 3.95 -10.96
N MET A 142 -1.38 4.10 -9.71
CA MET A 142 -0.52 3.12 -9.06
C MET A 142 -1.24 1.79 -8.83
N LEU A 143 -2.50 1.81 -8.41
CA LEU A 143 -3.28 0.59 -8.19
C LEU A 143 -3.51 -0.18 -9.51
N ALA A 144 -3.81 0.53 -10.60
CA ALA A 144 -3.91 -0.06 -11.94
C ALA A 144 -2.55 -0.60 -12.43
N ALA A 145 -1.45 0.10 -12.12
CA ALA A 145 -0.10 -0.36 -12.43
C ALA A 145 0.22 -1.67 -11.68
N LYS A 146 -0.15 -1.78 -10.39
CA LYS A 146 0.00 -3.00 -9.59
C LYS A 146 -0.82 -4.16 -10.15
N ALA A 147 -2.08 -3.93 -10.52
CA ALA A 147 -2.92 -4.94 -11.17
C ALA A 147 -2.27 -5.43 -12.47
N LEU A 148 -1.78 -4.52 -13.32
CA LEU A 148 -1.07 -4.86 -14.56
C LEU A 148 0.23 -5.64 -14.30
N LYS A 149 1.07 -5.17 -13.38
CA LYS A 149 2.39 -5.73 -13.08
C LYS A 149 2.29 -7.14 -12.50
N TRP A 150 1.35 -7.36 -11.58
CA TRP A 150 1.31 -8.59 -10.77
C TRP A 150 0.20 -9.56 -11.15
N GLY A 151 -0.94 -9.09 -11.66
CA GLY A 151 -2.09 -9.95 -11.99
C GLY A 151 -2.34 -10.10 -13.50
N TRP A 152 -2.08 -9.05 -14.28
CA TRP A 152 -2.51 -8.95 -15.68
C TRP A 152 -1.35 -8.85 -16.68
N ASN A 153 -0.28 -9.65 -16.50
CA ASN A 153 0.97 -9.62 -17.28
C ASN A 153 1.27 -10.81 -18.23
N ARG A 154 0.38 -11.81 -18.34
CA ARG A 154 0.56 -13.03 -19.15
C ARG A 154 0.70 -12.82 -20.66
N TYR A 155 -0.04 -11.89 -21.24
CA TYR A 155 -0.03 -11.60 -22.67
C TYR A 155 0.50 -10.20 -22.91
N GLU A 156 1.33 -10.01 -23.94
CA GLU A 156 1.81 -8.69 -24.31
C GLU A 156 0.63 -7.75 -24.65
N HIS A 157 0.72 -6.54 -24.10
CA HIS A 157 -0.28 -5.50 -24.23
C HIS A 157 0.37 -4.11 -24.12
N THR A 158 -0.15 -3.12 -24.83
CA THR A 158 0.43 -1.76 -24.80
C THR A 158 0.38 -1.13 -23.40
N ALA A 159 -0.63 -1.47 -22.59
CA ALA A 159 -0.74 -1.03 -21.19
C ALA A 159 0.41 -1.59 -20.33
N LEU A 160 0.88 -2.81 -20.59
CA LEU A 160 2.01 -3.40 -19.86
C LEU A 160 3.31 -2.73 -20.21
N VAL A 161 3.52 -2.35 -21.48
CA VAL A 161 4.69 -1.55 -21.89
C VAL A 161 4.74 -0.24 -21.11
N ARG A 162 3.63 0.51 -21.08
CA ARG A 162 3.54 1.78 -20.33
C ARG A 162 3.73 1.58 -18.82
N CYS A 163 3.17 0.51 -18.26
CA CYS A 163 3.34 0.15 -16.86
C CYS A 163 4.82 -0.13 -16.53
N ARG A 164 5.53 -0.90 -17.38
CA ARG A 164 6.97 -1.16 -17.23
C ARG A 164 7.80 0.12 -17.31
N ASP A 165 7.50 1.00 -18.26
CA ASP A 165 8.16 2.30 -18.38
C ASP A 165 7.94 3.17 -17.14
N PHE A 166 6.71 3.21 -16.62
CA PHE A 166 6.37 3.94 -15.40
C PHE A 166 7.14 3.44 -14.18
N TYR A 167 7.20 2.12 -13.97
CA TYR A 167 7.99 1.56 -12.87
C TYR A 167 9.49 1.82 -13.04
N ARG A 168 10.01 1.71 -14.26
CA ARG A 168 11.41 2.07 -14.54
C ARG A 168 11.69 3.52 -14.13
N ASP A 169 10.81 4.45 -14.49
CA ASP A 169 10.99 5.87 -14.18
C ASP A 169 10.90 6.13 -12.66
N LEU A 170 10.06 5.37 -11.93
CA LEU A 170 9.99 5.42 -10.48
C LEU A 170 11.19 4.80 -9.76
N TYR A 171 11.82 3.79 -10.34
CA TYR A 171 12.92 3.03 -9.73
C TYR A 171 14.32 3.53 -10.11
N HIS A 172 14.42 4.33 -11.16
CA HIS A 172 15.68 4.87 -11.69
C HIS A 172 15.70 6.39 -11.73
N TYR A 173 15.15 7.02 -10.70
CA TYR A 173 15.16 8.47 -10.53
C TYR A 173 16.52 8.96 -10.03
N GLN A 174 16.95 10.11 -10.54
CA GLN A 174 18.11 10.83 -10.03
C GLN A 174 17.64 12.19 -9.52
N TYR A 175 17.79 12.42 -8.22
CA TYR A 175 17.50 13.73 -7.64
C TYR A 175 18.37 14.80 -8.30
N PRO A 176 17.78 15.91 -8.77
CA PRO A 176 18.57 17.06 -9.17
C PRO A 176 19.33 17.62 -7.96
N PRO A 177 20.49 18.26 -8.16
CA PRO A 177 21.16 18.97 -7.07
C PRO A 177 20.26 20.09 -6.55
N SER A 178 20.20 20.26 -5.23
CA SER A 178 19.48 21.39 -4.63
C SER A 178 20.24 22.70 -4.83
N SER A 179 19.51 23.78 -5.08
CA SER A 179 20.06 25.14 -5.09
C SER A 179 20.34 25.68 -3.68
N ASP A 180 19.75 25.07 -2.64
CA ASP A 180 20.03 25.40 -1.25
C ASP A 180 21.30 24.63 -0.79
N PRO A 181 22.39 25.34 -0.42
CA PRO A 181 23.64 24.70 -0.01
C PRO A 181 23.49 23.86 1.27
N THR A 182 22.56 24.21 2.16
CA THR A 182 22.27 23.46 3.39
C THR A 182 21.66 22.11 3.04
N VAL A 183 20.63 22.11 2.18
CA VAL A 183 20.00 20.90 1.65
C VAL A 183 21.01 20.05 0.90
N ALA A 184 21.80 20.65 0.00
CA ALA A 184 22.81 19.94 -0.77
C ALA A 184 23.84 19.24 0.13
N SER A 185 24.32 19.93 1.16
CA SER A 185 25.26 19.38 2.14
C SER A 185 24.63 18.23 2.94
N LEU A 186 23.39 18.39 3.42
CA LEU A 186 22.70 17.36 4.19
C LEU A 186 22.41 16.10 3.35
N VAL A 187 21.95 16.27 2.11
CA VAL A 187 21.75 15.15 1.17
C VAL A 187 23.06 14.42 0.91
N ALA A 188 24.17 15.14 0.72
CA ALA A 188 25.49 14.53 0.53
C ALA A 188 25.94 13.74 1.78
N GLN A 189 25.69 14.27 2.98
CA GLN A 189 25.98 13.59 4.25
C GLN A 189 25.17 12.31 4.41
N ILE A 190 23.85 12.36 4.17
CA ILE A 190 22.98 11.17 4.21
C ILE A 190 23.48 10.13 3.20
N ARG A 191 23.79 10.55 1.97
CA ARG A 191 24.28 9.64 0.94
C ARG A 191 25.58 8.96 1.33
N ALA A 192 26.54 9.70 1.88
CA ALA A 192 27.81 9.15 2.31
C ALA A 192 27.65 8.16 3.48
N ALA A 193 26.81 8.50 4.47
CA ALA A 193 26.60 7.68 5.65
C ALA A 193 25.96 6.32 5.35
N PHE A 194 25.01 6.28 4.40
CA PHE A 194 24.26 5.09 4.03
C PHE A 194 24.78 4.39 2.74
N ALA A 195 25.88 4.87 2.16
CA ALA A 195 26.38 4.39 0.86
C ALA A 195 26.62 2.88 0.81
N ASN A 196 27.05 2.30 1.94
CA ASN A 196 27.42 0.89 2.07
C ASN A 196 26.41 0.08 2.92
N THR A 197 25.23 0.62 3.20
CA THR A 197 24.19 -0.10 3.93
C THR A 197 23.76 -1.32 3.10
N PRO A 198 23.93 -2.56 3.61
CA PRO A 198 23.63 -3.75 2.83
C PRO A 198 22.14 -3.86 2.56
N TYR A 199 21.78 -4.33 1.35
CA TYR A 199 20.41 -4.70 1.05
C TYR A 199 20.02 -5.91 1.93
N PRO A 200 18.89 -5.87 2.66
CA PRO A 200 18.48 -6.97 3.54
C PRO A 200 18.07 -8.24 2.80
N GLY A 201 17.77 -8.14 1.50
CA GLY A 201 17.18 -9.21 0.69
C GLY A 201 15.65 -9.13 0.66
N ASP A 202 15.08 -9.60 -0.44
CA ASP A 202 13.66 -9.47 -0.79
C ASP A 202 12.67 -10.03 0.23
N ASP A 203 13.08 -11.08 0.96
CA ASP A 203 12.24 -11.77 1.95
C ASP A 203 12.37 -11.19 3.36
N GLN A 204 13.33 -10.29 3.57
CA GLN A 204 13.59 -9.64 4.86
C GLN A 204 13.10 -8.19 4.88
N LEU A 205 12.16 -7.81 4.01
CA LEU A 205 11.58 -6.47 4.00
C LEU A 205 10.36 -6.35 4.91
N CYS A 206 9.50 -7.37 4.97
CA CYS A 206 8.22 -7.30 5.69
C CYS A 206 8.36 -7.62 7.18
N GLY A 207 8.12 -6.63 8.04
CA GLY A 207 8.13 -6.74 9.50
C GLY A 207 6.83 -7.25 10.13
N SER A 208 5.77 -7.44 9.35
CA SER A 208 4.47 -7.94 9.84
C SER A 208 3.79 -8.83 8.80
N SER A 209 3.29 -9.99 9.22
CA SER A 209 2.45 -10.85 8.37
C SER A 209 0.95 -10.57 8.52
N GLN A 210 0.57 -9.52 9.25
CA GLN A 210 -0.82 -9.19 9.55
C GLN A 210 -1.39 -8.25 8.49
N GLY A 211 -2.35 -8.73 7.71
CA GLY A 211 -2.97 -7.97 6.62
C GLY A 211 -2.14 -7.95 5.33
N ASP A 212 -2.70 -7.35 4.29
CA ASP A 212 -2.11 -7.31 2.95
C ASP A 212 -1.14 -6.12 2.77
N GLU A 213 -1.39 -5.02 3.49
CA GLU A 213 -0.65 -3.76 3.40
C GLU A 213 0.87 -3.89 3.71
N PRO A 214 1.31 -4.59 4.78
CA PRO A 214 2.74 -4.78 5.00
C PRO A 214 3.43 -5.53 3.84
N ALA A 215 2.75 -6.55 3.31
CA ALA A 215 3.25 -7.36 2.21
C ALA A 215 3.27 -6.57 0.89
N GLU A 216 2.29 -5.69 0.67
CA GLU A 216 2.26 -4.77 -0.47
C GLU A 216 3.49 -3.87 -0.49
N TYR A 217 3.81 -3.22 0.64
CA TYR A 217 5.00 -2.38 0.73
C TYR A 217 6.27 -3.18 0.53
N ALA A 218 6.41 -4.32 1.20
CA ALA A 218 7.58 -5.16 1.05
C ALA A 218 7.76 -5.64 -0.41
N LEU A 219 6.68 -6.04 -1.08
CA LEU A 219 6.70 -6.47 -2.47
C LEU A 219 7.12 -5.36 -3.44
N GLU A 220 6.60 -4.14 -3.26
CA GLU A 220 6.93 -3.01 -4.14
C GLU A 220 8.36 -2.49 -3.97
N PHE A 221 8.98 -2.73 -2.81
CA PHE A 221 10.37 -2.37 -2.50
C PHE A 221 11.40 -3.48 -2.76
N ARG A 222 10.98 -4.66 -3.25
CA ARG A 222 11.89 -5.74 -3.65
C ARG A 222 12.87 -5.29 -4.74
N ASP A 223 14.11 -5.74 -4.63
CA ASP A 223 15.23 -5.43 -5.52
C ASP A 223 15.50 -3.92 -5.77
N LEU A 224 14.95 -3.02 -4.96
CA LEU A 224 15.14 -1.58 -5.16
C LEU A 224 16.45 -1.07 -4.56
N ASN A 225 17.08 -0.14 -5.27
CA ASN A 225 18.17 0.68 -4.73
C ASN A 225 17.59 1.96 -4.13
N TRP A 226 17.76 2.16 -2.82
CA TRP A 226 17.26 3.35 -2.13
C TRP A 226 17.75 4.66 -2.76
N GLN A 227 18.90 4.65 -3.44
CA GLN A 227 19.51 5.84 -4.05
C GLN A 227 18.78 6.37 -5.28
N THR A 228 17.93 5.54 -5.90
CA THR A 228 17.30 5.81 -7.20
C THR A 228 15.77 5.81 -7.16
N ILE A 229 15.16 5.84 -5.97
CA ILE A 229 13.71 5.84 -5.83
C ILE A 229 13.15 7.25 -6.05
N HIS A 230 12.11 7.35 -6.86
CA HIS A 230 11.39 8.59 -7.11
C HIS A 230 10.57 9.03 -5.87
N PRO A 231 10.51 10.31 -5.53
CA PRO A 231 9.76 10.79 -4.37
C PRO A 231 8.26 10.44 -4.42
N ASP A 232 7.60 10.55 -5.57
CA ASP A 232 6.19 10.12 -5.72
C ASP A 232 5.96 8.65 -5.34
N PHE A 233 6.94 7.77 -5.56
CA PHE A 233 6.84 6.37 -5.11
C PHE A 233 6.88 6.29 -3.58
N LEU A 234 7.76 7.06 -2.94
CA LEU A 234 7.85 7.13 -1.48
C LEU A 234 6.60 7.77 -0.86
N ALA A 235 6.07 8.81 -1.48
CA ALA A 235 4.84 9.48 -1.05
C ALA A 235 3.61 8.57 -1.18
N TYR A 236 3.52 7.78 -2.25
CA TYR A 236 2.47 6.78 -2.37
C TYR A 236 2.60 5.67 -1.31
N HIS A 237 3.82 5.25 -1.01
CA HIS A 237 4.11 4.22 -0.01
C HIS A 237 4.53 4.82 1.35
N TYR A 238 3.86 5.90 1.77
CA TYR A 238 4.27 6.70 2.92
C TYR A 238 4.33 5.90 4.23
N ALA A 239 3.49 4.87 4.41
CA ALA A 239 3.46 4.07 5.62
C ALA A 239 4.50 2.93 5.64
N ALA A 240 5.32 2.75 4.58
CA ALA A 240 6.23 1.62 4.47
C ALA A 240 7.24 1.53 5.63
N LEU A 241 7.70 2.67 6.17
CA LEU A 241 8.62 2.72 7.32
C LEU A 241 8.05 2.10 8.61
N SER A 242 6.72 2.00 8.74
CA SER A 242 6.03 1.30 9.83
C SER A 242 6.12 -0.21 9.72
N PHE A 243 6.19 -0.72 8.49
CA PHE A 243 6.03 -2.13 8.19
C PHE A 243 7.33 -2.82 7.80
N PHE A 244 8.42 -2.09 7.60
CA PHE A 244 9.71 -2.71 7.35
C PHE A 244 10.26 -3.43 8.58
N THR A 245 10.99 -4.52 8.34
CA THR A 245 11.94 -5.05 9.33
C THR A 245 12.97 -3.99 9.71
N GLU A 246 13.75 -4.22 10.77
CA GLU A 246 14.83 -3.31 11.19
C GLU A 246 15.86 -3.10 10.07
N ALA A 247 16.21 -4.16 9.34
CA ALA A 247 17.14 -4.10 8.22
C ALA A 247 16.55 -3.40 6.99
N GLY A 248 15.27 -3.65 6.66
CA GLY A 248 14.54 -2.92 5.61
C GLY A 248 14.40 -1.44 5.91
N PHE A 249 14.08 -1.11 7.16
CA PHE A 249 13.99 0.27 7.63
C PHE A 249 15.34 0.96 7.48
N ARG A 250 16.43 0.38 8.00
CA ARG A 250 17.77 0.96 7.90
C ARG A 250 18.19 1.20 6.44
N TYR A 251 17.87 0.27 5.54
CA TYR A 251 18.25 0.37 4.13
C TYR A 251 17.45 1.45 3.38
N PHE A 252 16.13 1.55 3.58
CA PHE A 252 15.28 2.50 2.84
C PHE A 252 15.08 3.86 3.50
N LEU A 253 15.33 4.00 4.81
CA LEU A 253 15.28 5.28 5.53
C LEU A 253 15.94 6.44 4.77
N PRO A 254 17.20 6.35 4.26
CA PRO A 254 17.84 7.47 3.58
C PRO A 254 17.06 7.98 2.36
N ALA A 255 16.30 7.14 1.66
CA ALA A 255 15.46 7.58 0.54
C ALA A 255 14.35 8.53 1.02
N PHE A 256 13.68 8.18 2.13
CA PHE A 256 12.65 9.00 2.74
C PHE A 256 13.21 10.30 3.32
N LEU A 257 14.38 10.26 3.98
CA LEU A 257 15.04 11.46 4.48
C LEU A 257 15.37 12.42 3.33
N ILE A 258 16.00 11.92 2.25
CA ILE A 258 16.36 12.75 1.11
C ILE A 258 15.11 13.32 0.43
N ALA A 259 14.04 12.54 0.27
CA ALA A 259 12.80 13.03 -0.31
C ALA A 259 12.24 14.22 0.47
N GLU A 260 12.13 14.10 1.80
CA GLU A 260 11.63 15.17 2.66
C GLU A 260 12.52 16.41 2.63
N VAL A 261 13.85 16.25 2.76
CA VAL A 261 14.78 17.39 2.70
C VAL A 261 14.74 18.09 1.33
N MET A 262 14.48 17.35 0.25
CA MET A 262 14.30 17.88 -1.09
C MET A 262 12.92 18.53 -1.32
N GLY A 263 12.07 18.60 -0.29
CA GLY A 263 10.80 19.34 -0.30
C GLY A 263 9.65 18.60 -0.96
N THR A 264 9.66 17.27 -0.94
CA THR A 264 8.59 16.48 -1.56
C THR A 264 7.39 16.39 -0.62
N ASP A 265 6.18 16.60 -1.13
CA ASP A 265 4.94 16.47 -0.38
C ASP A 265 4.66 14.97 -0.11
N SER A 266 5.04 14.50 1.07
CA SER A 266 4.92 13.10 1.49
C SER A 266 4.48 13.01 2.95
N ASN A 267 3.52 12.14 3.23
CA ASN A 267 3.06 11.87 4.59
C ASN A 267 3.92 10.82 5.31
N ALA A 268 5.10 10.49 4.79
CA ALA A 268 5.93 9.42 5.34
C ALA A 268 6.51 9.75 6.72
N ASN A 269 6.60 11.04 7.07
CA ASN A 269 6.97 11.54 8.39
C ASN A 269 8.14 10.78 9.05
N PRO A 270 9.36 10.82 8.49
CA PRO A 270 10.51 10.15 9.07
C PRO A 270 10.85 10.68 10.47
N VAL A 271 10.52 11.93 10.80
CA VAL A 271 10.61 12.47 12.17
C VAL A 271 9.85 11.59 13.15
N PHE A 272 8.58 11.26 12.89
CA PHE A 272 7.79 10.34 13.71
C PHE A 272 8.52 8.99 13.85
N HIS A 273 8.99 8.42 12.74
CA HIS A 273 9.68 7.12 12.77
C HIS A 273 11.04 7.10 13.47
N LEU A 274 11.66 8.26 13.71
CA LEU A 274 12.94 8.42 14.39
C LEU A 274 12.81 8.89 15.84
N THR A 275 11.61 9.28 16.27
CA THR A 275 11.34 9.82 17.61
C THR A 275 10.36 8.96 18.40
N HIS A 276 9.41 8.31 17.72
CA HIS A 276 8.42 7.45 18.35
C HIS A 276 9.09 6.28 19.10
N GLY A 277 8.58 5.97 20.29
CA GLY A 277 9.17 5.01 21.23
C GLY A 277 10.32 5.56 22.08
N LEU A 278 11.05 6.59 21.62
CA LEU A 278 12.10 7.27 22.41
C LEU A 278 11.56 8.40 23.28
N VAL A 279 10.35 8.85 22.98
CA VAL A 279 9.61 9.86 23.73
C VAL A 279 8.35 9.24 24.32
N PRO A 280 7.86 9.73 25.47
CA PRO A 280 6.60 9.26 26.03
C PRO A 280 5.48 9.38 25.00
N ASP A 281 4.64 8.34 24.87
CA ASP A 281 3.53 8.35 23.93
C ASP A 281 2.52 9.45 24.32
N LYS A 282 2.53 10.56 23.57
CA LYS A 282 1.62 11.68 23.77
C LYS A 282 0.15 11.28 23.57
N THR A 283 -0.12 10.31 22.70
CA THR A 283 -1.47 9.78 22.48
C THR A 283 -1.92 9.00 23.71
N GLN A 284 -1.04 8.18 24.28
CA GLN A 284 -1.32 7.51 25.56
C GLN A 284 -1.55 8.54 26.68
N GLN A 285 -0.71 9.58 26.78
CA GLN A 285 -0.89 10.63 27.79
C GLN A 285 -2.21 11.38 27.64
N ILE A 286 -2.59 11.76 26.41
CA ILE A 286 -3.87 12.42 26.13
C ILE A 286 -5.04 11.48 26.46
N ARG A 287 -4.95 10.20 26.08
CA ARG A 287 -5.95 9.19 26.42
C ARG A 287 -6.10 9.05 27.93
N GLU A 288 -5.01 8.92 28.67
CA GLU A 288 -5.00 8.86 30.14
C GLU A 288 -5.62 10.11 30.75
N GLN A 289 -5.32 11.30 30.23
CA GLN A 289 -5.93 12.56 30.68
C GLN A 289 -7.43 12.64 30.38
N LEU A 290 -7.88 12.17 29.21
CA LEU A 290 -9.29 12.14 28.83
C LEU A 290 -10.07 11.12 29.68
N MET A 291 -9.46 9.97 29.96
CA MET A 291 -10.01 8.96 30.88
C MET A 291 -10.10 9.51 32.31
N ALA A 292 -9.03 10.15 32.80
CA ALA A 292 -8.98 10.72 34.14
C ALA A 292 -9.92 11.92 34.34
N SER A 293 -10.20 12.68 33.28
CA SER A 293 -11.10 13.85 33.34
C SER A 293 -12.58 13.49 33.22
N GLY A 294 -12.92 12.22 32.92
CA GLY A 294 -14.31 11.80 32.68
C GLY A 294 -14.91 12.37 31.39
N ALA A 295 -14.07 12.83 30.46
CA ALA A 295 -14.51 13.40 29.19
C ALA A 295 -14.99 12.34 28.17
N LEU A 296 -14.70 11.06 28.44
CA LEU A 296 -15.08 9.93 27.59
C LEU A 296 -16.24 9.13 28.18
N PRO A 297 -17.18 8.63 27.35
CA PRO A 297 -18.20 7.67 27.77
C PRO A 297 -17.59 6.40 28.40
N GLU A 298 -18.23 5.85 29.44
CA GLU A 298 -17.72 4.70 30.20
C GLU A 298 -17.52 3.43 29.34
N ASP A 299 -18.37 3.22 28.34
CA ASP A 299 -18.26 2.12 27.38
C ASP A 299 -17.00 2.24 26.50
N VAL A 300 -16.67 3.46 26.08
CA VAL A 300 -15.43 3.76 25.34
C VAL A 300 -14.21 3.52 26.24
N VAL A 301 -14.25 3.97 27.50
CA VAL A 301 -13.16 3.74 28.47
C VAL A 301 -12.96 2.25 28.73
N GLN A 302 -14.03 1.49 28.90
CA GLN A 302 -13.96 0.05 29.14
C GLN A 302 -13.41 -0.70 27.93
N GLN A 303 -13.81 -0.32 26.71
CA GLN A 303 -13.27 -0.90 25.48
C GLN A 303 -11.79 -0.55 25.29
N MET A 304 -11.37 0.67 25.61
CA MET A 304 -9.97 1.09 25.58
C MET A 304 -9.10 0.27 26.53
N ARG A 305 -9.51 0.11 27.79
CA ARG A 305 -8.80 -0.72 28.77
C ARG A 305 -8.65 -2.17 28.32
N GLN A 306 -9.71 -2.76 27.75
CA GLN A 306 -9.65 -4.13 27.20
C GLN A 306 -8.69 -4.27 26.02
N ASN A 307 -8.52 -3.22 25.21
CA ASN A 307 -7.57 -3.21 24.10
C ASN A 307 -6.12 -3.02 24.58
N GLU A 308 -5.90 -2.18 25.60
CA GLU A 308 -4.57 -1.97 26.22
C GLU A 308 -4.08 -3.23 26.95
N GLU A 309 -4.96 -3.93 27.68
CA GLU A 309 -4.63 -5.21 28.33
C GLU A 309 -4.21 -6.31 27.34
N ARG A 310 -4.59 -6.18 26.05
CA ARG A 310 -4.21 -7.11 24.98
C ARG A 310 -2.92 -6.73 24.26
N ALA A 311 -2.39 -5.52 24.47
CA ALA A 311 -1.29 -4.95 23.70
C ALA A 311 -0.18 -4.43 24.63
N THR A 312 0.54 -5.34 25.30
CA THR A 312 1.76 -4.98 26.04
C THR A 312 2.94 -4.84 25.08
N TYR A 313 2.94 -3.80 24.25
CA TYR A 313 4.10 -3.46 23.43
C TYR A 313 4.99 -2.49 24.19
N ASP A 314 6.23 -2.90 24.44
CA ASP A 314 7.28 -1.98 24.89
C ASP A 314 7.83 -1.24 23.67
N TRP A 315 7.14 -0.17 23.27
CA TRP A 315 7.53 0.66 22.13
C TRP A 315 8.92 1.27 22.29
N GLN A 316 9.37 1.48 23.53
CA GLN A 316 10.71 1.97 23.79
C GLN A 316 11.74 0.89 23.46
N GLN A 317 11.56 -0.33 23.95
CA GLN A 317 12.47 -1.43 23.63
C GLN A 317 12.49 -1.72 22.12
N ILE A 318 11.33 -1.72 21.46
CA ILE A 318 11.23 -1.90 20.00
C ILE A 318 12.02 -0.81 19.25
N ALA A 319 11.89 0.45 19.67
CA ALA A 319 12.66 1.54 19.07
C ALA A 319 14.16 1.40 19.31
N LEU A 320 14.58 1.02 20.52
CA LEU A 320 15.98 0.80 20.87
C LEU A 320 16.61 -0.33 20.04
N ASP A 321 15.91 -1.47 19.91
CA ASP A 321 16.37 -2.61 19.12
C ASP A 321 16.52 -2.19 17.65
N LYS A 322 15.47 -1.62 17.06
CA LYS A 322 15.46 -1.09 15.69
C LYS A 322 16.59 -0.11 15.44
N PHE A 323 16.84 0.83 16.36
CA PHE A 323 17.85 1.86 16.18
C PHE A 323 19.27 1.43 16.57
N SER A 324 19.45 0.27 17.21
CA SER A 324 20.77 -0.25 17.60
C SER A 324 21.60 -0.64 16.37
N HIS A 325 20.96 -0.89 15.23
CA HIS A 325 21.60 -1.30 13.99
C HIS A 325 22.31 -0.16 13.22
N PHE A 326 22.12 1.11 13.62
CA PHE A 326 22.75 2.24 12.93
C PHE A 326 24.19 2.46 13.41
N ASN A 327 25.12 2.57 12.47
CA ASN A 327 26.51 2.88 12.78
C ASN A 327 26.72 4.38 13.12
N GLY A 328 27.93 4.73 13.56
CA GLY A 328 28.24 6.11 13.97
C GLY A 328 28.02 7.18 12.90
N GLU A 329 28.29 6.89 11.63
CA GLU A 329 28.09 7.85 10.53
C GLU A 329 26.61 7.99 10.17
N GLU A 330 25.86 6.89 10.13
CA GLU A 330 24.41 6.88 9.93
C GLU A 330 23.69 7.67 11.04
N ARG A 331 24.10 7.48 12.31
CA ARG A 331 23.57 8.25 13.45
C ARG A 331 23.84 9.75 13.33
N LYS A 332 25.06 10.15 12.90
CA LYS A 332 25.39 11.56 12.66
C LYS A 332 24.50 12.17 11.58
N ALA A 333 24.24 11.44 10.50
CA ALA A 333 23.34 11.89 9.44
C ALA A 333 21.89 12.02 9.93
N ILE A 334 21.40 11.07 10.73
CA ILE A 334 20.07 11.13 11.37
C ILE A 334 19.96 12.35 12.29
N VAL A 335 20.96 12.62 13.14
CA VAL A 335 20.98 13.81 14.01
C VAL A 335 20.92 15.09 13.18
N ALA A 336 21.73 15.20 12.13
CA ALA A 336 21.73 16.37 11.25
C ALA A 336 20.37 16.57 10.55
N TYR A 337 19.74 15.48 10.11
CA TYR A 337 18.39 15.51 9.56
C TYR A 337 17.36 15.97 10.60
N LEU A 338 17.34 15.39 11.79
CA LEU A 338 16.38 15.77 12.84
C LEU A 338 16.52 17.25 13.22
N GLN A 339 17.76 17.77 13.29
CA GLN A 339 18.00 19.19 13.54
C GLN A 339 17.52 20.09 12.39
N TYR A 340 17.63 19.62 11.14
CA TYR A 340 17.12 20.33 9.97
C TYR A 340 15.58 20.32 9.91
N ALA A 341 14.96 19.18 10.19
CA ALA A 341 13.51 18.97 10.10
C ALA A 341 12.74 19.57 11.29
N ALA A 342 13.43 20.10 12.30
CA ALA A 342 12.80 20.60 13.50
C ALA A 342 11.95 21.85 13.23
N ASP A 343 10.65 21.74 13.52
CA ASP A 343 9.66 22.81 13.44
C ASP A 343 8.95 23.02 14.78
N GLU A 344 8.01 23.98 14.85
CA GLU A 344 7.29 24.30 16.08
C GLU A 344 6.56 23.08 16.71
N TYR A 345 6.14 22.11 15.90
CA TYR A 345 5.35 20.97 16.35
C TYR A 345 6.20 19.76 16.77
N SER A 346 7.35 19.57 16.13
CA SER A 346 8.23 18.41 16.30
C SER A 346 9.42 18.67 17.23
N MET A 347 9.76 19.94 17.51
CA MET A 347 10.96 20.33 18.26
C MET A 347 11.11 19.62 19.61
N ASP A 348 10.04 19.51 20.41
CA ASP A 348 10.09 18.85 21.73
C ASP A 348 10.39 17.34 21.60
N ASP A 349 9.75 16.65 20.65
CA ASP A 349 9.98 15.22 20.44
C ASP A 349 11.38 14.96 19.89
N ILE A 350 11.83 15.80 18.97
CA ILE A 350 13.19 15.76 18.42
C ILE A 350 14.22 15.95 19.53
N ASN A 351 14.10 17.01 20.34
CA ASN A 351 15.07 17.29 21.41
C ASN A 351 15.15 16.14 22.42
N ARG A 352 14.00 15.60 22.83
CA ARG A 352 13.96 14.46 23.75
C ARG A 352 14.59 13.21 23.15
N ALA A 353 14.29 12.88 21.89
CA ALA A 353 14.90 11.73 21.21
C ALA A 353 16.42 11.91 21.01
N LEU A 354 16.86 13.14 20.70
CA LEU A 354 18.28 13.49 20.60
C LEU A 354 19.00 13.25 21.92
N GLU A 355 18.47 13.77 23.03
CA GLU A 355 19.05 13.62 24.37
C GLU A 355 18.98 12.19 24.90
N SER A 356 17.86 11.49 24.67
CA SER A 356 17.62 10.16 25.24
C SER A 356 18.38 9.05 24.52
N TYR A 357 18.65 9.22 23.22
CA TYR A 357 19.26 8.18 22.40
C TYR A 357 20.26 8.69 21.37
N TRP A 358 19.87 9.55 20.43
CA TRP A 358 20.69 9.78 19.22
C TRP A 358 22.06 10.42 19.47
N LEU A 359 22.17 11.34 20.44
CA LEU A 359 23.43 11.98 20.84
C LEU A 359 24.28 11.14 21.79
N LYS A 360 23.73 10.04 22.33
CA LYS A 360 24.50 9.13 23.18
C LYS A 360 25.44 8.28 22.31
N PRO A 361 26.57 7.81 22.89
CA PRO A 361 27.40 6.81 22.24
C PRO A 361 26.55 5.60 21.80
N PRO A 362 26.85 4.99 20.64
CA PRO A 362 26.16 3.77 20.24
C PRO A 362 26.34 2.68 21.33
N PRO A 363 25.29 1.90 21.62
CA PRO A 363 25.31 0.86 22.64
C PRO A 363 26.33 -0.25 22.38
#